data_AF-A0A3P7NNG7-F1
#
_entry.id   AF-A0A3P7NNG7-F1
#
_cell.length_a   1.000
_cell.length_b   1.000
_cell.length_c   1.000
_cell.angle_alpha   90.00
_cell.angle_beta   90.00
_cell.angle_gamma   90.00
#
_symmetry.space_group_name_H-M   'P 1'
#
loop_
_entity.id
_entity.type
_entity.pdbx_description
1 polymer ?
#
loop_
_entity_poly.entity_id
_entity_poly.type
_entity_poly.pdbx_seq_one_letter_code
_entity_poly.pdbx_strand_id
1 'polypeptide(L)'
;MAINPGETRKQQMFIWNNMFFSLGFDVKDHYKDLGGEAAAYVATSNDLNGVRAYSLLDQPGLCTLGTAIIDYRGYRVTAQTIIPGILEKEQEQLVVYGSIDFGKSVVDDARYHDLLGKTAKNLRIRPHYVTDKSGKEIELLSSVDCKGIIGNDNRAYILDLLHTFPPDVNYLGSAPANIRPTLSPAMTALGYPYTHRHLLPSLRQELLDAFCESRHDAFLRTAARELQALRTSKANSVKIEEVSSNGDEEAIVDGNEILHHEPDNILLLNGDSAVNSVPKIMLTEKRTNRILPSSNVAKNGTISEVKKAVEDMQNMESETTEAIQRSAKALGSLSDTHFEIAFNPDVYQSSITFAKSEEDAVKKDEKLICEVCEFLVLTQIPTFIQDCLAFTVMPQDGRALVETLHQRGINVRYLNRVIEALADKENLAYLHRPMPSPTASPVLRSNNHKLTLFI
;
A
#
# COMPACT_ATOMS: atom_id res chain seq x y z
N MET A 1 13.48 32.45 21.89
CA MET A 1 12.43 32.34 22.95
C MET A 1 11.28 31.55 22.35
N ALA A 2 10.54 30.75 23.14
CA ALA A 2 9.37 30.05 22.63
C ALA A 2 8.29 31.07 22.20
N ILE A 3 7.57 30.78 21.13
CA ILE A 3 6.45 31.60 20.63
C ILE A 3 5.28 31.55 21.62
N ASN A 4 5.14 30.41 22.28
CA ASN A 4 4.11 30.07 23.26
C ASN A 4 4.76 29.78 24.64
N PRO A 5 5.35 30.79 25.32
CA PRO A 5 6.13 30.55 26.55
C PRO A 5 5.30 30.04 27.74
N GLY A 6 3.98 30.21 27.70
CA GLY A 6 3.06 29.70 28.75
C GLY A 6 2.79 28.19 28.68
N GLU A 7 3.15 27.54 27.57
CA GLU A 7 2.95 26.10 27.38
C GLU A 7 4.09 25.30 28.00
N THR A 8 3.84 24.02 28.30
CA THR A 8 4.87 23.14 28.87
C THR A 8 6.02 22.94 27.89
N ARG A 9 7.22 22.59 28.40
CA ARG A 9 8.42 22.44 27.57
C ARG A 9 8.23 21.51 26.36
N LYS A 10 7.42 20.45 26.48
CA LYS A 10 7.11 19.51 25.39
C LYS A 10 6.24 20.11 24.28
N GLN A 11 5.47 21.14 24.61
CA GLN A 11 4.50 21.81 23.73
C GLN A 11 5.03 23.15 23.21
N GLN A 12 6.22 23.56 23.65
CA GLN A 12 6.83 24.80 23.21
C GLN A 12 7.27 24.71 21.74
N MET A 13 6.96 25.77 21.01
CA MET A 13 7.28 25.97 19.62
C MET A 13 8.25 27.14 19.50
N PHE A 14 9.18 27.07 18.57
CA PHE A 14 10.24 28.06 18.42
C PHE A 14 10.31 28.53 16.97
N ILE A 15 10.67 29.80 16.77
CA ILE A 15 11.09 30.32 15.47
C ILE A 15 12.53 30.77 15.58
N TRP A 16 13.34 30.36 14.61
CA TRP A 16 14.71 30.82 14.45
C TRP A 16 15.08 30.85 12.97
N ASN A 17 15.63 31.97 12.49
CA ASN A 17 16.00 32.18 11.08
C ASN A 17 14.89 31.76 10.07
N ASN A 18 13.66 32.19 10.31
CA ASN A 18 12.48 31.86 9.49
C ASN A 18 12.15 30.36 9.38
N MET A 19 12.67 29.56 10.31
CA MET A 19 12.29 28.16 10.48
C MET A 19 11.48 28.01 11.76
N PHE A 20 10.40 27.25 11.66
CA PHE A 20 9.56 26.81 12.76
C PHE A 20 10.07 25.48 13.30
N PHE A 21 10.18 25.37 14.62
CA PHE A 21 10.62 24.18 15.31
C PHE A 21 9.57 23.73 16.31
N SER A 22 9.19 22.46 16.23
CA SER A 22 8.30 21.79 17.18
C SER A 22 8.92 20.49 17.68
N LEU A 23 8.55 20.07 18.88
CA LEU A 23 8.98 18.80 19.43
C LEU A 23 7.98 17.70 19.03
N GLY A 24 8.49 16.53 18.65
CA GLY A 24 7.70 15.36 18.25
C GLY A 24 7.06 14.62 19.43
N PHE A 25 6.43 15.35 20.35
CA PHE A 25 5.65 14.81 21.46
C PHE A 25 4.16 14.89 21.16
N ASP A 26 3.37 14.10 21.89
CA ASP A 26 1.92 14.22 21.87
C ASP A 26 1.51 15.52 22.60
N VAL A 27 0.95 16.45 21.83
CA VAL A 27 0.54 17.77 22.32
C VAL A 27 -0.98 17.78 22.45
N LYS A 28 -1.47 18.09 23.66
CA LYS A 28 -2.90 18.20 23.95
C LYS A 28 -3.68 16.90 23.70
N ASP A 29 -3.06 15.75 23.98
CA ASP A 29 -3.68 14.42 23.84
C ASP A 29 -4.17 14.12 22.40
N HIS A 30 -3.59 14.79 21.39
CA HIS A 30 -3.97 14.63 19.98
C HIS A 30 -3.83 13.17 19.54
N TYR A 31 -2.76 12.49 19.95
CA TYR A 31 -2.47 11.12 19.56
C TYR A 31 -2.81 10.10 20.64
N LYS A 32 -3.52 10.49 21.70
CA LYS A 32 -3.81 9.63 22.86
C LYS A 32 -4.45 8.30 22.46
N ASP A 33 -5.48 8.37 21.62
CA ASP A 33 -6.23 7.19 21.16
C ASP A 33 -5.46 6.39 20.08
N LEU A 34 -4.37 6.95 19.55
CA LEU A 34 -3.51 6.34 18.54
C LEU A 34 -2.22 5.76 19.13
N GLY A 35 -1.95 5.89 20.43
CA GLY A 35 -0.72 5.40 21.08
C GLY A 35 0.16 6.49 21.72
N GLY A 36 -0.36 7.70 21.84
CA GLY A 36 0.26 8.84 22.52
C GLY A 36 1.64 9.21 21.96
N GLU A 37 2.64 9.27 22.83
CA GLU A 37 4.01 9.67 22.46
C GLU A 37 4.64 8.78 21.37
N ALA A 38 4.32 7.49 21.34
CA ALA A 38 4.82 6.59 20.29
C ALA A 38 4.21 6.92 18.92
N ALA A 39 2.92 7.29 18.91
CA ALA A 39 2.23 7.74 17.71
C ALA A 39 2.78 9.09 17.24
N ALA A 40 2.93 10.08 18.13
CA ALA A 40 3.50 11.38 17.80
C ALA A 40 4.90 11.28 17.19
N TYR A 41 5.75 10.41 17.75
CA TYR A 41 7.08 10.15 17.21
C TYR A 41 7.04 9.63 15.77
N VAL A 42 6.16 8.68 15.46
CA VAL A 42 6.05 8.09 14.11
C VAL A 42 5.29 9.00 13.14
N ALA A 43 4.32 9.77 13.62
CA ALA A 43 3.58 10.75 12.82
C ALA A 43 4.52 11.74 12.12
N THR A 44 5.54 12.24 12.83
CA THR A 44 6.55 13.12 12.21
C THR A 44 7.31 12.43 11.06
N SER A 45 7.66 11.14 11.20
CA SER A 45 8.32 10.39 10.13
C SER A 45 7.38 10.13 8.95
N ASN A 46 6.12 9.82 9.20
CA ASN A 46 5.14 9.63 8.13
C ASN A 46 4.87 10.95 7.39
N ASP A 47 4.78 12.07 8.11
CA ASP A 47 4.66 13.41 7.51
C ASP A 47 5.85 13.74 6.60
N LEU A 48 7.10 13.52 7.07
CA LEU A 48 8.29 13.73 6.23
C LEU A 48 8.29 12.83 4.98
N ASN A 49 7.82 11.58 5.10
CA ASN A 49 7.69 10.69 3.93
C ASN A 49 6.65 11.22 2.94
N GLY A 50 5.52 11.75 3.43
CA GLY A 50 4.52 12.41 2.59
C GLY A 50 5.07 13.67 1.92
N VAL A 51 5.75 14.55 2.66
CA VAL A 51 6.44 15.73 2.13
C VAL A 51 7.41 15.32 1.02
N ARG A 52 8.22 14.28 1.25
CA ARG A 52 9.15 13.76 0.25
C ARG A 52 8.43 13.25 -1.00
N ALA A 53 7.30 12.56 -0.84
CA ALA A 53 6.52 12.03 -1.96
C ALA A 53 5.98 13.16 -2.85
N TYR A 54 5.36 14.18 -2.25
CA TYR A 54 4.87 15.35 -2.99
C TYR A 54 6.01 16.18 -3.61
N SER A 55 7.12 16.39 -2.88
CA SER A 55 8.28 17.11 -3.40
C SER A 55 8.95 16.42 -4.58
N LEU A 56 8.97 15.08 -4.63
CA LEU A 56 9.55 14.34 -5.75
C LEU A 56 8.71 14.45 -7.03
N LEU A 57 7.40 14.68 -6.92
CA LEU A 57 6.54 14.92 -8.08
C LEU A 57 6.73 16.31 -8.70
N ASP A 58 7.25 17.27 -7.93
CA ASP A 58 7.53 18.65 -8.36
C ASP A 58 6.36 19.29 -9.14
N GLN A 59 5.13 19.08 -8.65
CA GLN A 59 3.93 19.53 -9.33
C GLN A 59 3.86 21.08 -9.37
N PRO A 60 3.89 21.72 -10.56
CA PRO A 60 3.87 23.16 -10.64
C PRO A 60 2.64 23.77 -9.98
N GLY A 61 2.85 24.76 -9.11
CA GLY A 61 1.80 25.45 -8.37
C GLY A 61 1.43 24.84 -7.02
N LEU A 62 1.92 23.64 -6.69
CA LEU A 62 1.73 22.99 -5.39
C LEU A 62 3.05 22.98 -4.60
N CYS A 63 3.09 23.68 -3.48
CA CYS A 63 4.27 23.77 -2.63
C CYS A 63 4.15 22.85 -1.41
N THR A 64 5.26 22.21 -1.03
CA THR A 64 5.42 21.62 0.30
C THR A 64 6.31 22.50 1.17
N LEU A 65 6.32 22.23 2.48
CA LEU A 65 7.26 22.88 3.39
C LEU A 65 8.63 22.20 3.30
N GLY A 66 9.70 22.99 3.40
CA GLY A 66 11.02 22.45 3.66
C GLY A 66 11.02 21.85 5.06
N THR A 67 11.03 20.52 5.15
CA THR A 67 10.90 19.77 6.41
C THR A 67 12.16 18.97 6.70
N ALA A 68 12.66 19.07 7.93
CA ALA A 68 13.74 18.24 8.45
C ALA A 68 13.35 17.66 9.82
N ILE A 69 13.75 16.41 10.06
CA ILE A 69 13.63 15.76 11.37
C ILE A 69 15.02 15.63 11.96
N ILE A 70 15.15 16.03 13.22
CA ILE A 70 16.41 16.00 13.97
C ILE A 70 16.18 15.17 15.23
N ASP A 71 16.88 14.05 15.33
CA ASP A 71 16.94 13.25 16.56
C ASP A 71 18.20 13.63 17.34
N TYR A 72 18.03 14.21 18.54
CA TYR A 72 19.12 14.64 19.39
C TYR A 72 18.85 14.32 20.85
N ARG A 73 19.72 13.49 21.46
CA ARG A 73 19.65 13.09 22.88
C ARG A 73 18.26 12.58 23.33
N GLY A 74 17.59 11.84 22.45
CA GLY A 74 16.25 11.28 22.71
C GLY A 74 15.09 12.27 22.49
N TYR A 75 15.38 13.49 22.04
CA TYR A 75 14.37 14.42 21.54
C TYR A 75 14.30 14.34 20.03
N ARG A 76 13.08 14.26 19.52
CA ARG A 76 12.80 14.48 18.11
C ARG A 76 12.31 15.90 17.92
N VAL A 77 12.93 16.63 17.00
CA VAL A 77 12.56 17.99 16.61
C VAL A 77 12.18 17.98 15.13
N THR A 78 11.00 18.50 14.81
CA THR A 78 10.60 18.81 13.44
C THR A 78 10.95 20.27 13.17
N ALA A 79 11.65 20.51 12.07
CA ALA A 79 12.05 21.83 11.63
C ALA A 79 11.43 22.09 10.25
N GLN A 80 10.61 23.14 10.12
CA GLN A 80 9.81 23.44 8.94
C GLN A 80 9.99 24.88 8.48
N THR A 81 9.98 25.12 7.17
CA THR A 81 9.85 26.47 6.62
C THR A 81 8.47 27.04 6.94
N ILE A 82 8.39 28.35 7.11
CA ILE A 82 7.16 29.06 7.46
C ILE A 82 6.43 29.49 6.19
N ILE A 83 5.11 29.26 6.13
CA ILE A 83 4.26 29.77 5.05
C ILE A 83 4.19 31.30 5.15
N PRO A 84 4.48 32.04 4.07
CA PRO A 84 4.38 33.50 4.08
C PRO A 84 2.98 33.96 4.48
N GLY A 85 2.92 34.86 5.47
CA GLY A 85 1.67 35.33 6.06
C GLY A 85 1.23 34.60 7.32
N ILE A 86 1.66 33.35 7.56
CA ILE A 86 1.03 32.45 8.56
C ILE A 86 1.03 32.95 10.03
N LEU A 87 1.82 33.97 10.32
CA LEU A 87 1.98 34.55 11.66
C LEU A 87 1.35 35.94 11.79
N GLU A 88 0.82 36.50 10.70
CA GLU A 88 0.19 37.80 10.64
C GLU A 88 -1.24 37.71 11.20
N LYS A 89 -1.51 38.44 12.29
CA LYS A 89 -2.77 38.36 13.06
C LYS A 89 -4.03 38.81 12.30
N GLU A 90 -3.86 39.52 11.18
CA GLU A 90 -4.96 40.11 10.41
C GLU A 90 -5.51 39.17 9.34
N GLN A 91 -4.85 38.04 9.12
CA GLN A 91 -5.34 37.00 8.23
C GLN A 91 -5.90 35.85 9.03
N GLU A 92 -7.21 35.64 8.89
CA GLU A 92 -7.77 34.32 9.06
C GLU A 92 -7.15 33.44 7.96
N GLN A 93 -6.04 32.75 8.26
CA GLN A 93 -5.56 31.70 7.37
C GLN A 93 -6.52 30.54 7.48
N LEU A 94 -7.52 30.64 6.64
CA LEU A 94 -8.49 29.59 6.42
C LEU A 94 -7.73 28.48 5.70
N VAL A 95 -7.56 27.35 6.38
CA VAL A 95 -7.37 26.08 5.69
C VAL A 95 -8.50 26.03 4.65
N VAL A 96 -8.14 25.96 3.37
CA VAL A 96 -9.09 25.99 2.25
C VAL A 96 -9.35 24.59 1.69
N TYR A 97 -8.57 23.60 2.10
CA TYR A 97 -8.73 22.21 1.68
C TYR A 97 -8.37 21.26 2.82
N GLY A 98 -9.17 20.21 2.99
CA GLY A 98 -9.04 19.20 4.06
C GLY A 98 -9.72 19.61 5.36
N SER A 99 -9.29 19.04 6.49
CA SER A 99 -9.94 19.27 7.79
C SER A 99 -9.16 20.14 8.77
N ILE A 100 -9.91 20.91 9.55
CA ILE A 100 -9.38 21.75 10.65
C ILE A 100 -9.56 21.11 12.04
N ASP A 101 -10.37 20.06 12.17
CA ASP A 101 -10.85 19.51 13.44
C ASP A 101 -11.11 17.98 13.38
N PHE A 102 -10.22 17.25 12.70
CA PHE A 102 -10.20 15.78 12.61
C PHE A 102 -11.42 15.19 11.89
N GLY A 103 -11.70 15.68 10.69
CA GLY A 103 -12.76 15.19 9.81
C GLY A 103 -14.15 15.73 10.12
N LYS A 104 -14.33 16.58 11.16
CA LYS A 104 -15.66 17.12 11.50
C LYS A 104 -16.08 18.27 10.59
N SER A 105 -15.14 19.16 10.27
CA SER A 105 -15.29 20.29 9.38
C SER A 105 -14.26 20.09 8.27
N VAL A 106 -14.75 19.76 7.09
CA VAL A 106 -13.95 19.51 5.90
C VAL A 106 -14.30 20.58 4.88
N VAL A 107 -13.29 21.09 4.18
CA VAL A 107 -13.45 22.09 3.14
C VAL A 107 -12.71 21.66 1.87
N ASP A 108 -13.17 22.14 0.74
CA ASP A 108 -12.58 21.93 -0.58
C ASP A 108 -12.34 23.26 -1.30
N ASP A 109 -11.36 23.25 -2.21
CA ASP A 109 -11.02 24.40 -3.06
C ASP A 109 -10.74 23.90 -4.49
N ALA A 110 -11.25 24.63 -5.49
CA ALA A 110 -11.14 24.26 -6.89
C ALA A 110 -9.69 24.23 -7.40
N ARG A 111 -8.81 25.09 -6.85
CA ARG A 111 -7.37 25.07 -7.19
C ARG A 111 -6.72 23.82 -6.64
N TYR A 112 -7.05 23.43 -5.41
CA TYR A 112 -6.54 22.16 -4.85
C TYR A 112 -7.09 20.95 -5.61
N HIS A 113 -8.32 20.99 -6.12
CA HIS A 113 -8.82 19.93 -7.00
C HIS A 113 -7.99 19.78 -8.27
N ASP A 114 -7.66 20.88 -8.97
CA ASP A 114 -6.81 20.82 -10.16
C ASP A 114 -5.37 20.38 -9.84
N LEU A 115 -4.77 20.93 -8.79
CA LEU A 115 -3.40 20.61 -8.38
C LEU A 115 -3.28 19.16 -7.90
N LEU A 116 -4.16 18.73 -7.00
CA LEU A 116 -4.14 17.39 -6.42
C LEU A 116 -4.66 16.33 -7.37
N GLY A 117 -5.54 16.66 -8.32
CA GLY A 117 -5.93 15.73 -9.38
C GLY A 117 -4.74 15.23 -10.19
N LYS A 118 -3.72 16.08 -10.39
CA LYS A 118 -2.47 15.73 -11.09
C LYS A 118 -1.51 14.91 -10.22
N THR A 119 -1.49 15.14 -8.91
CA THR A 119 -0.62 14.38 -7.99
C THR A 119 -1.22 13.06 -7.54
N ALA A 120 -2.53 13.00 -7.33
CA ALA A 120 -3.25 11.85 -6.79
C ALA A 120 -3.01 10.60 -7.64
N LYS A 121 -3.06 10.73 -8.97
CA LYS A 121 -2.75 9.62 -9.88
C LYS A 121 -1.34 9.07 -9.70
N ASN A 122 -0.34 9.95 -9.60
CA ASN A 122 1.06 9.55 -9.43
C ASN A 122 1.35 8.96 -8.05
N LEU A 123 0.67 9.46 -7.01
CA LEU A 123 0.75 8.92 -5.65
C LEU A 123 -0.17 7.70 -5.44
N ARG A 124 -0.93 7.30 -6.47
CA ARG A 124 -1.95 6.25 -6.40
C ARG A 124 -2.96 6.50 -5.27
N ILE A 125 -3.36 7.75 -5.08
CA ILE A 125 -4.41 8.14 -4.14
C ILE A 125 -5.75 8.08 -4.85
N ARG A 126 -6.70 7.34 -4.28
CA ARG A 126 -8.07 7.25 -4.79
C ARG A 126 -8.85 8.50 -4.36
N PRO A 127 -9.50 9.23 -5.30
CA PRO A 127 -10.50 10.23 -4.94
C PRO A 127 -11.63 9.59 -4.16
N HIS A 128 -12.09 10.21 -3.08
CA HIS A 128 -13.14 9.66 -2.23
C HIS A 128 -13.98 10.76 -1.56
N TYR A 129 -15.20 10.41 -1.16
CA TYR A 129 -16.12 11.36 -0.54
C TYR A 129 -16.22 11.18 0.98
N VAL A 130 -16.09 12.28 1.71
CA VAL A 130 -16.31 12.35 3.16
C VAL A 130 -17.51 13.23 3.47
N THR A 131 -18.14 12.99 4.62
CA THR A 131 -19.28 13.78 5.11
C THR A 131 -18.84 14.68 6.25
N ASP A 132 -19.05 15.98 6.11
CA ASP A 132 -18.81 16.93 7.19
C ASP A 132 -19.93 16.89 8.26
N LYS A 133 -19.76 17.63 9.35
CA LYS A 133 -20.75 17.75 10.44
C LYS A 133 -22.11 18.30 9.99
N SER A 134 -22.17 18.99 8.85
CA SER A 134 -23.42 19.52 8.29
C SER A 134 -24.15 18.50 7.41
N GLY A 135 -23.51 17.36 7.11
CA GLY A 135 -24.02 16.35 6.21
C GLY A 135 -23.67 16.61 4.74
N LYS A 136 -22.80 17.60 4.45
CA LYS A 136 -22.32 17.88 3.09
C LYS A 136 -21.28 16.83 2.72
N GLU A 137 -21.49 16.19 1.57
CA GLU A 137 -20.50 15.31 0.95
C GLU A 137 -19.45 16.17 0.22
N ILE A 138 -18.17 15.85 0.46
CA ILE A 138 -17.02 16.59 -0.08
C ILE A 138 -16.05 15.57 -0.67
N GLU A 139 -15.68 15.78 -1.93
CA GLU A 139 -14.66 14.98 -2.61
C GLU A 139 -13.26 15.44 -2.19
N LEU A 140 -12.40 14.48 -1.87
CA LEU A 140 -11.01 14.69 -1.52
C LEU A 140 -10.09 13.88 -2.43
N LEU A 141 -8.94 14.46 -2.76
CA LEU A 141 -7.88 13.92 -3.62
C LEU A 141 -6.59 13.62 -2.84
N SER A 142 -6.69 13.64 -1.52
CA SER A 142 -5.66 13.33 -0.52
C SER A 142 -6.35 12.89 0.76
N SER A 143 -5.59 12.59 1.81
CA SER A 143 -6.17 12.36 3.13
C SER A 143 -6.91 13.60 3.65
N VAL A 144 -7.98 13.40 4.42
CA VAL A 144 -8.73 14.44 5.12
C VAL A 144 -7.88 15.25 6.10
N ASP A 145 -6.81 14.64 6.64
CA ASP A 145 -5.92 15.30 7.59
C ASP A 145 -4.97 16.28 6.89
N CYS A 146 -4.79 16.14 5.57
CA CYS A 146 -3.98 17.06 4.78
C CYS A 146 -4.61 18.45 4.80
N LYS A 147 -3.81 19.50 4.93
CA LYS A 147 -4.30 20.88 4.91
C LYS A 147 -3.76 21.63 3.70
N GLY A 148 -4.67 22.29 2.99
CA GLY A 148 -4.34 23.27 1.97
C GLY A 148 -4.40 24.69 2.54
N ILE A 149 -3.30 25.44 2.41
CA ILE A 149 -3.21 26.85 2.81
C ILE A 149 -2.68 27.68 1.64
N ILE A 150 -3.28 28.84 1.41
CA ILE A 150 -2.77 29.83 0.45
C ILE A 150 -1.93 30.86 1.21
N GLY A 151 -0.66 30.98 0.86
CA GLY A 151 0.23 31.99 1.43
C GLY A 151 -0.04 33.38 0.86
N ASN A 152 0.52 34.41 1.50
CA ASN A 152 0.39 35.82 1.05
C ASN A 152 1.10 36.13 -0.25
N ASP A 153 1.99 35.23 -0.65
CA ASP A 153 2.62 35.21 -1.95
C ASP A 153 1.75 34.55 -3.03
N ASN A 154 0.50 34.22 -2.70
CA ASN A 154 -0.49 33.55 -3.55
C ASN A 154 -0.10 32.13 -3.98
N ARG A 155 0.86 31.48 -3.30
CA ARG A 155 1.20 30.08 -3.56
C ARG A 155 0.33 29.14 -2.72
N ALA A 156 0.02 27.97 -3.28
CA ALA A 156 -0.72 26.92 -2.59
C ALA A 156 0.25 25.98 -1.87
N TYR A 157 0.04 25.77 -0.57
CA TYR A 157 0.86 24.91 0.28
C TYR A 157 0.05 23.71 0.75
N ILE A 158 0.60 22.49 0.63
CA ILE A 158 0.05 21.29 1.24
C ILE A 158 0.93 20.84 2.41
N LEU A 159 0.29 20.49 3.52
CA LEU A 159 0.92 20.09 4.78
C LEU A 159 0.06 19.03 5.49
N ASP A 160 0.52 18.55 6.64
CA ASP A 160 -0.08 17.47 7.43
C ASP A 160 -0.25 16.18 6.60
N LEU A 161 0.85 15.74 6.01
CA LEU A 161 0.91 14.66 5.01
C LEU A 161 1.09 13.26 5.61
N LEU A 162 0.73 13.11 6.89
CA LEU A 162 1.04 11.91 7.68
C LEU A 162 0.34 10.63 7.19
N HIS A 163 -0.79 10.77 6.51
CA HIS A 163 -1.57 9.67 5.92
C HIS A 163 -1.42 9.59 4.40
N THR A 164 -0.34 10.13 3.82
CA THR A 164 -0.10 10.04 2.36
C THR A 164 -0.07 8.59 1.85
N PHE A 165 0.47 7.66 2.65
CA PHE A 165 0.55 6.24 2.29
C PHE A 165 -0.38 5.39 3.17
N PRO A 166 -0.99 4.32 2.63
CA PRO A 166 -1.98 3.53 3.34
C PRO A 166 -1.47 2.92 4.66
N PRO A 167 -2.36 2.66 5.62
CA PRO A 167 -2.00 2.02 6.88
C PRO A 167 -1.54 0.57 6.67
N ASP A 168 -0.65 0.12 7.55
CA ASP A 168 -0.18 -1.26 7.62
C ASP A 168 -1.03 -2.05 8.62
N VAL A 169 -2.08 -2.68 8.10
CA VAL A 169 -3.14 -3.33 8.89
C VAL A 169 -2.63 -4.52 9.71
N ASN A 170 -1.50 -5.12 9.33
CA ASN A 170 -0.84 -6.18 10.08
C ASN A 170 -0.41 -5.76 11.51
N TYR A 171 -0.38 -4.46 11.81
CA TYR A 171 -0.01 -3.93 13.14
C TYR A 171 -1.15 -3.16 13.83
N LEU A 172 -2.40 -3.37 13.39
CA LEU A 172 -3.59 -2.77 14.00
C LEU A 172 -4.29 -3.70 15.01
N GLY A 173 -3.56 -4.61 15.67
CA GLY A 173 -4.14 -5.56 16.62
C GLY A 173 -4.73 -4.90 17.89
N SER A 174 -4.19 -3.74 18.28
CA SER A 174 -4.71 -2.91 19.39
C SER A 174 -5.85 -1.98 18.98
N ALA A 175 -6.23 -1.94 17.70
CA ALA A 175 -7.26 -1.03 17.21
C ALA A 175 -8.66 -1.42 17.77
N PRO A 176 -9.55 -0.43 17.98
CA PRO A 176 -10.96 -0.64 18.25
C PRO A 176 -11.63 -1.60 17.27
N ALA A 177 -12.65 -2.34 17.72
CA ALA A 177 -13.26 -3.42 16.94
C ALA A 177 -13.83 -2.96 15.58
N ASN A 178 -14.30 -1.71 15.49
CA ASN A 178 -14.85 -1.13 14.26
C ASN A 178 -13.79 -0.79 13.21
N ILE A 179 -12.51 -0.69 13.58
CA ILE A 179 -11.39 -0.41 12.66
C ILE A 179 -10.33 -1.52 12.69
N ARG A 180 -10.65 -2.68 13.27
CA ARG A 180 -9.75 -3.83 13.26
C ARG A 180 -9.90 -4.57 11.93
N PRO A 181 -8.80 -4.85 11.22
CA PRO A 181 -8.87 -5.53 9.93
C PRO A 181 -9.33 -6.99 10.09
N THR A 182 -10.08 -7.48 9.11
CA THR A 182 -10.38 -8.91 8.96
C THR A 182 -9.34 -9.53 8.03
N LEU A 183 -8.45 -10.34 8.59
CA LEU A 183 -7.33 -10.93 7.85
C LEU A 183 -7.65 -12.37 7.39
N SER A 184 -6.93 -12.82 6.37
CA SER A 184 -7.06 -14.19 5.86
C SER A 184 -6.63 -15.25 6.90
N PRO A 185 -7.08 -16.51 6.75
CA PRO A 185 -6.65 -17.60 7.63
C PRO A 185 -5.13 -17.80 7.65
N ALA A 186 -4.45 -17.59 6.51
CA ALA A 186 -3.00 -17.68 6.42
C ALA A 186 -2.32 -16.62 7.29
N MET A 187 -2.77 -15.37 7.22
CA MET A 187 -2.26 -14.27 8.04
C MET A 187 -2.56 -14.47 9.52
N THR A 188 -3.75 -14.98 9.85
CA THR A 188 -4.15 -15.30 11.24
C THR A 188 -3.30 -16.43 11.82
N ALA A 189 -3.03 -17.49 11.05
CA ALA A 189 -2.15 -18.60 11.45
C ALA A 189 -0.71 -18.13 11.71
N LEU A 190 -0.29 -17.05 11.05
CA LEU A 190 0.98 -16.39 11.22
C LEU A 190 0.99 -15.39 12.40
N GLY A 191 -0.13 -15.23 13.12
CA GLY A 191 -0.23 -14.37 14.31
C GLY A 191 -0.61 -12.91 14.04
N TYR A 192 -1.04 -12.57 12.83
CA TYR A 192 -1.51 -11.22 12.50
C TYR A 192 -3.01 -11.05 12.84
N PRO A 193 -3.48 -9.80 13.10
CA PRO A 193 -2.68 -8.59 13.26
C PRO A 193 -1.97 -8.55 14.62
N TYR A 194 -0.73 -8.08 14.65
CA TYR A 194 0.01 -7.90 15.89
C TYR A 194 -0.43 -6.65 16.66
N THR A 195 -0.40 -6.74 17.98
CA THR A 195 -0.51 -5.57 18.86
C THR A 195 0.73 -4.68 18.68
N HIS A 196 0.50 -3.40 18.44
CA HIS A 196 1.57 -2.42 18.26
C HIS A 196 1.46 -1.26 19.26
N ARG A 197 2.59 -0.56 19.47
CA ARG A 197 2.67 0.56 20.42
C ARG A 197 1.85 1.79 20.01
N HIS A 198 1.49 1.86 18.73
CA HIS A 198 0.68 2.93 18.14
C HIS A 198 -0.13 2.38 16.96
N LEU A 199 -1.13 3.15 16.52
CA LEU A 199 -2.05 2.86 15.41
C LEU A 199 -1.74 3.65 14.13
N LEU A 200 -0.51 4.18 14.03
CA LEU A 200 0.03 4.85 12.83
C LEU A 200 1.10 4.05 12.04
N PRO A 201 1.10 2.71 12.00
CA PRO A 201 2.01 2.00 11.11
C PRO A 201 1.53 2.25 9.66
N SER A 202 2.40 2.80 8.81
CA SER A 202 2.11 3.06 7.39
C SER A 202 2.95 2.14 6.50
N LEU A 203 2.41 1.80 5.33
CA LEU A 203 3.08 1.04 4.27
C LEU A 203 4.08 1.93 3.52
N ARG A 204 5.10 1.28 2.96
CA ARG A 204 6.15 1.96 2.19
C ARG A 204 5.73 2.09 0.73
N GLN A 205 6.05 3.22 0.09
CA GLN A 205 5.78 3.44 -1.34
C GLN A 205 6.36 2.32 -2.20
N GLU A 206 7.58 1.86 -1.90
CA GLU A 206 8.24 0.80 -2.67
C GLU A 206 7.46 -0.53 -2.65
N LEU A 207 6.74 -0.81 -1.55
CA LEU A 207 5.85 -1.97 -1.47
C LEU A 207 4.61 -1.80 -2.35
N LEU A 208 4.01 -0.61 -2.34
CA LEU A 208 2.84 -0.29 -3.15
C LEU A 208 3.17 -0.43 -4.64
N ASP A 209 4.33 0.09 -5.06
CA ASP A 209 4.81 -0.01 -6.43
C ASP A 209 5.02 -1.48 -6.83
N ALA A 210 5.71 -2.27 -5.98
CA ALA A 210 5.94 -3.68 -6.26
C ALA A 210 4.64 -4.51 -6.27
N PHE A 211 3.66 -4.17 -5.43
CA PHE A 211 2.34 -4.80 -5.43
C PHE A 211 1.58 -4.49 -6.72
N CYS A 212 1.59 -3.22 -7.13
CA CYS A 212 0.88 -2.79 -8.33
C CYS A 212 1.51 -3.37 -9.59
N GLU A 213 2.85 -3.47 -9.65
CA GLU A 213 3.56 -4.14 -10.74
C GLU A 213 3.19 -5.63 -10.80
N SER A 214 3.19 -6.33 -9.66
CA SER A 214 2.76 -7.73 -9.57
C SER A 214 1.32 -7.94 -10.06
N ARG A 215 0.40 -7.03 -9.68
CA ARG A 215 -0.99 -7.05 -10.13
C ARG A 215 -1.14 -6.76 -11.61
N HIS A 216 -0.36 -5.82 -12.14
CA HIS A 216 -0.35 -5.51 -13.57
C HIS A 216 0.16 -6.70 -14.39
N ASP A 217 1.20 -7.39 -13.93
CA ASP A 217 1.69 -8.62 -14.57
C ASP A 217 0.66 -9.75 -14.52
N ALA A 218 -0.05 -9.91 -13.40
CA ALA A 218 -1.13 -10.88 -13.28
C ALA A 218 -2.29 -10.55 -14.26
N PHE A 219 -2.60 -9.27 -14.44
CA PHE A 219 -3.57 -8.78 -15.41
C PHE A 219 -3.19 -9.15 -16.84
N LEU A 220 -1.97 -8.82 -17.26
CA LEU A 220 -1.49 -9.14 -18.61
C LEU A 220 -1.52 -10.64 -18.89
N ARG A 221 -1.17 -11.47 -17.90
CA ARG A 221 -1.22 -12.95 -18.03
C ARG A 221 -2.65 -13.47 -18.16
N THR A 222 -3.58 -12.91 -17.38
CA THR A 222 -4.99 -13.34 -17.37
C THR A 222 -5.68 -12.92 -18.66
N ALA A 223 -5.49 -11.66 -19.09
CA ALA A 223 -6.00 -11.14 -20.35
C ALA A 223 -5.46 -11.93 -21.55
N ALA A 224 -4.16 -12.28 -21.54
CA ALA A 224 -3.57 -13.12 -22.59
C ALA A 224 -4.20 -14.52 -22.65
N ARG A 225 -4.59 -15.08 -21.50
CA ARG A 225 -5.27 -16.39 -21.42
C ARG A 225 -6.70 -16.30 -21.93
N GLU A 226 -7.46 -15.27 -21.55
CA GLU A 226 -8.81 -15.03 -22.07
C GLU A 226 -8.80 -14.85 -23.59
N LEU A 227 -7.85 -14.09 -24.12
CA LEU A 227 -7.72 -13.84 -25.56
C LEU A 227 -7.37 -15.13 -26.33
N GLN A 228 -6.51 -15.99 -25.78
CA GLN A 228 -6.24 -17.32 -26.36
C GLN A 228 -7.47 -18.23 -26.35
N ALA A 229 -8.27 -18.19 -25.27
CA ALA A 229 -9.50 -18.97 -25.18
C ALA A 229 -10.52 -18.53 -26.23
N LEU A 230 -10.70 -17.21 -26.42
CA LEU A 230 -11.57 -16.65 -27.46
C LEU A 230 -11.13 -17.01 -28.88
N ARG A 231 -9.83 -17.02 -29.15
CA ARG A 231 -9.31 -17.45 -30.45
C ARG A 231 -9.53 -18.94 -30.70
N THR A 232 -9.40 -19.76 -29.66
CA THR A 232 -9.60 -21.21 -29.77
C THR A 232 -11.07 -21.55 -29.97
N SER A 233 -11.99 -20.84 -29.31
CA SER A 233 -13.43 -21.01 -29.53
C SER A 233 -13.85 -20.60 -30.94
N LYS A 234 -13.33 -19.48 -31.46
CA LYS A 234 -13.55 -19.06 -32.87
C LYS A 234 -12.97 -20.05 -33.88
N ALA A 235 -11.77 -20.58 -33.64
CA ALA A 235 -11.16 -21.57 -34.53
C ALA A 235 -11.96 -22.89 -34.56
N ASN A 236 -12.57 -23.27 -33.45
CA ASN A 236 -13.43 -24.45 -33.38
C ASN A 236 -14.80 -24.21 -34.01
N SER A 237 -15.41 -23.02 -33.88
CA SER A 237 -16.68 -22.71 -34.55
C SER A 237 -16.53 -22.70 -36.08
N VAL A 238 -15.43 -22.16 -36.61
CA VAL A 238 -15.14 -22.15 -38.05
C VAL A 238 -14.89 -23.57 -38.59
N LYS A 239 -14.22 -24.45 -37.83
CA LYS A 239 -14.04 -25.85 -38.22
C LYS A 239 -15.35 -26.65 -38.23
N ILE A 240 -16.29 -26.35 -37.34
CA ILE A 240 -17.60 -27.00 -37.32
C ILE A 240 -18.44 -26.56 -38.53
N GLU A 241 -18.36 -25.29 -38.93
CA GLU A 241 -19.01 -24.79 -40.15
C GLU A 241 -18.41 -25.41 -41.43
N GLU A 242 -17.09 -25.56 -41.51
CA GLU A 242 -16.45 -26.22 -42.67
C GLU A 242 -16.81 -27.72 -42.78
N VAL A 243 -16.95 -28.43 -41.65
CA VAL A 243 -17.35 -29.86 -41.65
C VAL A 243 -18.83 -30.03 -42.01
N SER A 244 -19.69 -29.04 -41.73
CA SER A 244 -21.10 -29.07 -42.13
C SER A 244 -21.36 -28.88 -43.64
N SER A 245 -20.31 -28.61 -44.43
CA SER A 245 -20.39 -28.45 -45.89
C SER A 245 -20.09 -29.72 -46.69
N ASN A 246 -19.70 -30.82 -46.05
CA ASN A 246 -19.60 -32.14 -46.68
C ASN A 246 -20.45 -33.13 -45.89
N GLY A 247 -21.69 -33.32 -46.36
CA GLY A 247 -22.63 -34.25 -45.76
C GLY A 247 -22.15 -35.69 -45.88
N ASP A 248 -22.29 -36.42 -44.76
CA ASP A 248 -22.94 -37.72 -44.71
C ASP A 248 -23.48 -37.93 -43.28
N GLU A 249 -24.75 -38.28 -43.19
CA GLU A 249 -25.48 -38.56 -41.96
C GLU A 249 -25.00 -39.87 -41.32
N GLU A 250 -24.64 -39.86 -40.05
CA GLU A 250 -24.98 -40.97 -39.15
C GLU A 250 -25.05 -40.54 -37.69
N ALA A 251 -26.10 -41.00 -37.03
CA ALA A 251 -26.53 -40.58 -35.69
C ALA A 251 -25.71 -41.24 -34.58
N ILE A 252 -25.31 -40.44 -33.58
CA ILE A 252 -25.08 -40.95 -32.21
C ILE A 252 -25.74 -40.00 -31.21
N VAL A 253 -26.72 -40.54 -30.51
CA VAL A 253 -27.36 -39.99 -29.32
C VAL A 253 -26.43 -40.28 -28.14
N ASP A 254 -25.99 -39.27 -27.39
CA ASP A 254 -25.90 -39.40 -25.93
C ASP A 254 -25.66 -38.06 -25.20
N GLY A 255 -26.39 -37.91 -24.09
CA GLY A 255 -25.95 -37.23 -22.85
C GLY A 255 -25.55 -35.76 -22.91
N ASN A 256 -26.53 -34.86 -22.73
CA ASN A 256 -26.30 -33.48 -22.34
C ASN A 256 -25.82 -33.44 -20.86
N GLU A 257 -24.50 -33.43 -20.60
CA GLU A 257 -23.95 -33.01 -19.31
C GLU A 257 -23.25 -31.66 -19.47
N ILE A 258 -23.87 -30.63 -18.88
CA ILE A 258 -23.30 -29.31 -18.71
C ILE A 258 -22.16 -29.45 -17.70
N LEU A 259 -20.93 -29.63 -18.19
CA LEU A 259 -19.72 -29.51 -17.40
C LEU A 259 -19.57 -28.05 -16.97
N HIS A 260 -20.00 -27.77 -15.74
CA HIS A 260 -19.54 -26.61 -14.99
C HIS A 260 -18.01 -26.70 -14.86
N HIS A 261 -17.30 -25.93 -15.68
CA HIS A 261 -15.87 -25.76 -15.54
C HIS A 261 -15.64 -24.83 -14.34
N GLU A 262 -15.30 -25.40 -13.18
CA GLU A 262 -14.70 -24.63 -12.10
C GLU A 262 -13.40 -23.98 -12.61
N PRO A 263 -13.13 -22.70 -12.26
CA PRO A 263 -11.87 -22.08 -12.58
C PRO A 263 -10.77 -22.69 -11.70
N ASP A 264 -9.78 -23.31 -12.35
CA ASP A 264 -8.54 -23.76 -11.72
C ASP A 264 -7.94 -22.66 -10.84
N ASN A 265 -7.62 -23.03 -9.59
CA ASN A 265 -6.97 -22.25 -8.53
C ASN A 265 -5.97 -21.19 -9.03
N ILE A 266 -6.48 -19.99 -9.29
CA ILE A 266 -5.77 -18.72 -9.09
C ILE A 266 -6.01 -18.36 -7.62
N LEU A 267 -4.99 -17.86 -6.92
CA LEU A 267 -5.05 -17.38 -5.53
C LEU A 267 -6.12 -16.28 -5.37
N LEU A 268 -7.38 -16.70 -5.29
CA LEU A 268 -8.51 -16.00 -4.74
C LEU A 268 -8.67 -16.56 -3.34
N LEU A 269 -8.26 -15.78 -2.34
CA LEU A 269 -8.48 -16.10 -0.94
C LEU A 269 -9.98 -16.04 -0.67
N ASN A 270 -10.66 -17.17 -0.79
CA ASN A 270 -11.98 -17.38 -0.20
C ASN A 270 -11.82 -18.22 1.06
N GLY A 271 -12.25 -17.65 2.19
CA GLY A 271 -12.39 -18.34 3.46
C GLY A 271 -13.57 -19.32 3.40
N ASP A 272 -13.27 -20.57 3.70
CA ASP A 272 -14.02 -21.46 4.61
C ASP A 272 -13.81 -22.92 4.23
N SER A 273 -12.84 -23.55 4.91
CA SER A 273 -12.92 -24.93 5.43
C SER A 273 -11.52 -25.48 5.68
N ALA A 274 -11.04 -25.36 6.91
CA ALA A 274 -10.01 -26.24 7.45
C ALA A 274 -10.04 -26.22 8.98
N VAL A 275 -11.11 -26.76 9.57
CA VAL A 275 -11.06 -27.25 10.95
C VAL A 275 -10.69 -28.72 10.87
N ASN A 276 -9.40 -29.02 10.99
CA ASN A 276 -8.89 -30.06 11.89
C ASN A 276 -7.38 -30.30 11.65
N SER A 277 -6.65 -30.34 12.77
CA SER A 277 -5.26 -30.76 12.98
C SER A 277 -4.12 -29.84 12.49
N VAL A 278 -3.76 -28.89 13.35
CA VAL A 278 -2.41 -28.28 13.46
C VAL A 278 -1.67 -29.10 14.55
N PRO A 279 -0.43 -29.62 14.34
CA PRO A 279 0.77 -28.78 14.38
C PRO A 279 1.96 -29.17 13.47
N LYS A 280 2.86 -28.18 13.28
CA LYS A 280 4.14 -28.13 12.53
C LYS A 280 4.06 -27.66 11.07
N ILE A 281 3.85 -26.36 10.89
CA ILE A 281 4.37 -25.63 9.72
C ILE A 281 5.77 -25.14 10.10
N MET A 282 6.75 -26.05 10.07
CA MET A 282 8.17 -25.73 9.93
C MET A 282 8.58 -26.09 8.51
N LEU A 283 9.48 -25.28 7.95
CA LEU A 283 9.98 -25.40 6.59
C LEU A 283 10.54 -26.81 6.38
N THR A 284 9.85 -27.62 5.59
CA THR A 284 10.46 -28.78 4.96
C THR A 284 10.60 -28.47 3.48
N GLU A 285 11.84 -28.13 3.12
CA GLU A 285 12.35 -28.24 1.77
C GLU A 285 12.05 -29.65 1.23
N LYS A 286 11.04 -29.74 0.38
CA LYS A 286 10.96 -30.79 -0.63
C LYS A 286 10.95 -30.11 -1.98
N ARG A 287 12.10 -30.24 -2.67
CA ARG A 287 12.27 -30.08 -4.12
C ARG A 287 10.93 -30.04 -4.87
N THR A 288 10.49 -28.85 -5.24
CA THR A 288 9.58 -28.64 -6.36
C THR A 288 10.37 -28.07 -7.53
N ASN A 289 11.38 -28.83 -7.98
CA ASN A 289 11.55 -29.01 -9.42
C ASN A 289 10.41 -29.93 -9.89
N ARG A 290 9.18 -29.44 -9.83
CA ARG A 290 8.09 -29.93 -10.67
C ARG A 290 7.95 -28.88 -11.75
N ILE A 291 8.62 -29.17 -12.86
CA ILE A 291 8.15 -28.80 -14.19
C ILE A 291 6.65 -29.11 -14.18
N LEU A 292 5.83 -28.06 -14.15
CA LEU A 292 4.41 -28.15 -14.48
C LEU A 292 4.31 -28.95 -15.78
N PRO A 293 3.37 -29.91 -15.93
CA PRO A 293 3.07 -30.42 -17.26
C PRO A 293 2.80 -29.21 -18.16
N SER A 294 3.52 -29.18 -19.27
CA SER A 294 3.58 -28.10 -20.26
C SER A 294 2.25 -27.96 -21.02
N SER A 295 1.21 -27.52 -20.34
CA SER A 295 -0.05 -27.10 -20.95
C SER A 295 -0.63 -25.94 -20.13
N ASN A 296 -0.72 -24.75 -20.74
CA ASN A 296 -1.38 -23.53 -20.25
C ASN A 296 -0.51 -22.39 -19.67
N VAL A 297 0.77 -22.30 -20.02
CA VAL A 297 1.51 -21.02 -19.93
C VAL A 297 1.20 -20.22 -21.20
N ALA A 298 0.57 -19.05 -21.06
CA ALA A 298 0.35 -18.15 -22.19
C ALA A 298 1.69 -17.87 -22.89
N LYS A 299 1.80 -18.18 -24.20
CA LYS A 299 3.02 -17.94 -24.97
C LYS A 299 3.42 -16.46 -24.86
N ASN A 300 4.72 -16.17 -24.64
CA ASN A 300 5.25 -14.81 -24.52
C ASN A 300 4.80 -13.85 -25.64
N GLY A 301 4.52 -14.38 -26.84
CA GLY A 301 3.95 -13.60 -27.95
C GLY A 301 2.59 -12.97 -27.64
N THR A 302 1.68 -13.70 -26.99
CA THR A 302 0.33 -13.19 -26.67
C THR A 302 0.37 -12.13 -25.57
N ILE A 303 1.31 -12.21 -24.63
CA ILE A 303 1.49 -11.14 -23.62
C ILE A 303 1.93 -9.84 -24.30
N SER A 304 2.81 -9.91 -25.29
CA SER A 304 3.25 -8.75 -26.08
C SER A 304 2.09 -8.14 -26.89
N GLU A 305 1.21 -8.98 -27.45
CA GLU A 305 0.00 -8.53 -28.13
C GLU A 305 -0.97 -7.83 -27.17
N VAL A 306 -1.20 -8.37 -25.97
CA VAL A 306 -2.05 -7.73 -24.96
C VAL A 306 -1.46 -6.40 -24.51
N LYS A 307 -0.14 -6.31 -24.31
CA LYS A 307 0.52 -5.03 -23.99
C LYS A 307 0.24 -3.97 -25.05
N LYS A 308 0.40 -4.32 -26.34
CA LYS A 308 0.05 -3.41 -27.45
C LYS A 308 -1.45 -3.08 -27.50
N ALA A 309 -2.30 -4.05 -27.24
CA ALA A 309 -3.75 -3.84 -27.25
C ALA A 309 -4.23 -2.92 -26.10
N VAL A 310 -3.58 -2.99 -24.93
CA VAL A 310 -3.82 -2.09 -23.81
C VAL A 310 -3.31 -0.67 -24.13
N GLU A 311 -2.24 -0.54 -24.89
CA GLU A 311 -1.71 0.76 -25.37
C GLU A 311 -2.61 1.38 -26.47
N ASP A 312 -3.19 0.56 -27.37
CA ASP A 312 -3.93 1.00 -28.57
C ASP A 312 -5.45 0.71 -28.51
N MET A 313 -6.10 1.00 -27.38
CA MET A 313 -7.53 0.66 -27.18
C MET A 313 -8.53 1.35 -28.14
N GLN A 314 -8.12 2.38 -28.89
CA GLN A 314 -9.03 3.13 -29.77
C GLN A 314 -9.38 2.42 -31.10
N ASN A 315 -8.67 1.35 -31.47
CA ASN A 315 -8.81 0.68 -32.78
C ASN A 315 -9.00 -0.86 -32.70
N MET A 316 -9.50 -1.40 -31.58
CA MET A 316 -9.58 -2.85 -31.34
C MET A 316 -10.98 -3.45 -31.57
N GLU A 317 -11.04 -4.77 -31.83
CA GLU A 317 -12.31 -5.53 -31.91
C GLU A 317 -13.04 -5.54 -30.55
N SER A 318 -14.38 -5.39 -30.56
CA SER A 318 -15.22 -5.32 -29.35
C SER A 318 -14.94 -6.43 -28.35
N GLU A 319 -14.82 -7.67 -28.83
CA GLU A 319 -14.63 -8.85 -27.97
C GLU A 319 -13.25 -8.90 -27.28
N THR A 320 -12.20 -8.38 -27.92
CA THR A 320 -10.87 -8.29 -27.29
C THR A 320 -10.86 -7.25 -26.18
N THR A 321 -11.57 -6.14 -26.39
CA THR A 321 -11.73 -5.07 -25.41
C THR A 321 -12.53 -5.55 -24.20
N GLU A 322 -13.60 -6.33 -24.43
CA GLU A 322 -14.41 -6.95 -23.37
C GLU A 322 -13.62 -7.97 -22.53
N ALA A 323 -12.75 -8.77 -23.14
CA ALA A 323 -11.88 -9.70 -22.42
C ALA A 323 -10.87 -8.97 -21.51
N ILE A 324 -10.27 -7.90 -22.04
CA ILE A 324 -9.37 -7.03 -21.29
C ILE A 324 -10.12 -6.38 -20.12
N GLN A 325 -11.33 -5.86 -20.35
CA GLN A 325 -12.20 -5.31 -19.32
C GLN A 325 -12.56 -6.32 -18.23
N ARG A 326 -12.92 -7.55 -18.62
CA ARG A 326 -13.27 -8.61 -17.67
C ARG A 326 -12.08 -8.97 -16.79
N SER A 327 -10.89 -9.11 -17.37
CA SER A 327 -9.65 -9.34 -16.64
C SER A 327 -9.28 -8.18 -15.72
N ALA A 328 -9.45 -6.92 -16.17
CA ALA A 328 -9.18 -5.73 -15.36
C ALA A 328 -10.12 -5.67 -14.14
N LYS A 329 -11.41 -5.90 -14.35
CA LYS A 329 -12.43 -5.92 -13.29
C LYS A 329 -12.20 -7.06 -12.29
N ALA A 330 -11.80 -8.24 -12.77
CA ALA A 330 -11.50 -9.38 -11.91
C ALA A 330 -10.33 -9.13 -10.94
N LEU A 331 -9.39 -8.26 -11.31
CA LEU A 331 -8.21 -7.92 -10.52
C LEU A 331 -8.35 -6.63 -9.71
N GLY A 332 -9.54 -6.03 -9.71
CA GLY A 332 -9.86 -4.84 -8.92
C GLY A 332 -9.38 -3.53 -9.53
N SER A 333 -9.28 -3.43 -10.87
CA SER A 333 -8.98 -2.17 -11.55
C SER A 333 -10.06 -1.11 -11.27
N LEU A 334 -9.64 0.14 -11.06
CA LEU A 334 -10.53 1.30 -10.97
C LEU A 334 -11.05 1.76 -12.32
N SER A 335 -10.29 1.52 -13.39
CA SER A 335 -10.67 1.89 -14.74
C SER A 335 -11.06 0.67 -15.56
N ASP A 336 -12.12 0.84 -16.35
CA ASP A 336 -12.57 -0.12 -17.36
C ASP A 336 -11.73 -0.06 -18.65
N THR A 337 -10.86 0.96 -18.79
CA THR A 337 -10.06 1.16 -20.00
C THR A 337 -8.58 0.93 -19.81
N HIS A 338 -8.07 0.97 -18.58
CA HIS A 338 -6.69 0.61 -18.31
C HIS A 338 -6.58 0.03 -16.91
N PHE A 339 -5.57 -0.80 -16.68
CA PHE A 339 -5.37 -1.38 -15.37
C PHE A 339 -4.84 -0.32 -14.40
N GLU A 340 -5.67 0.13 -13.48
CA GLU A 340 -5.36 1.19 -12.52
C GLU A 340 -5.68 0.76 -11.09
N ILE A 341 -4.70 0.90 -10.19
CA ILE A 341 -4.86 0.66 -8.75
C ILE A 341 -4.52 1.96 -8.03
N ALA A 342 -5.45 2.44 -7.22
CA ALA A 342 -5.26 3.53 -6.29
C ALA A 342 -5.82 3.14 -4.91
N PHE A 343 -5.29 3.76 -3.87
CA PHE A 343 -5.57 3.48 -2.48
C PHE A 343 -6.25 4.68 -1.84
N ASN A 344 -7.29 4.42 -1.05
CA ASN A 344 -7.86 5.43 -0.19
C ASN A 344 -7.01 5.55 1.09
N PRO A 345 -6.37 6.70 1.34
CA PRO A 345 -5.49 6.91 2.50
C PRO A 345 -6.23 6.93 3.84
N ASP A 346 -7.54 7.17 3.80
CA ASP A 346 -8.35 7.47 4.98
C ASP A 346 -9.04 6.24 5.59
N VAL A 347 -8.86 5.08 4.95
CA VAL A 347 -9.40 3.81 5.44
C VAL A 347 -8.73 3.44 6.76
N TYR A 348 -9.49 2.80 7.66
CA TYR A 348 -9.10 2.48 9.04
C TYR A 348 -8.85 3.69 9.97
N GLN A 349 -9.17 4.91 9.55
CA GLN A 349 -9.20 6.06 10.46
C GLN A 349 -10.55 6.18 11.16
N SER A 350 -10.54 6.25 12.50
CA SER A 350 -11.77 6.28 13.31
C SER A 350 -12.46 7.65 13.38
N SER A 351 -11.75 8.73 13.03
CA SER A 351 -12.25 10.11 13.06
C SER A 351 -13.12 10.47 11.86
N ILE A 352 -13.10 9.66 10.81
CA ILE A 352 -13.66 10.00 9.50
C ILE A 352 -15.04 9.39 9.32
N THR A 353 -15.94 10.19 8.77
CA THR A 353 -17.25 9.73 8.31
C THR A 353 -17.27 9.77 6.79
N PHE A 354 -17.19 8.59 6.15
CA PHE A 354 -17.33 8.50 4.70
C PHE A 354 -18.77 8.82 4.25
N ALA A 355 -18.91 9.34 3.03
CA ALA A 355 -20.21 9.51 2.40
C ALA A 355 -20.96 8.18 2.25
N LYS A 356 -22.30 8.22 2.20
CA LYS A 356 -23.09 6.99 2.04
C LYS A 356 -22.85 6.32 0.69
N SER A 357 -22.54 7.12 -0.32
CA SER A 357 -22.13 6.67 -1.66
C SER A 357 -20.83 5.85 -1.67
N GLU A 358 -19.99 6.00 -0.64
CA GLU A 358 -18.69 5.35 -0.55
C GLU A 358 -18.70 4.00 0.18
N GLU A 359 -19.84 3.56 0.74
CA GLU A 359 -19.89 2.36 1.61
C GLU A 359 -19.30 1.10 0.93
N ASP A 360 -19.68 0.86 -0.33
CA ASP A 360 -19.18 -0.30 -1.10
C ASP A 360 -17.73 -0.10 -1.59
N ALA A 361 -17.32 1.15 -1.84
CA ALA A 361 -15.96 1.48 -2.26
C ALA A 361 -14.97 1.33 -1.10
N VAL A 362 -15.32 1.79 0.09
CA VAL A 362 -14.52 1.65 1.32
C VAL A 362 -14.28 0.17 1.66
N LYS A 363 -15.31 -0.69 1.54
CA LYS A 363 -15.14 -2.15 1.73
C LYS A 363 -14.13 -2.75 0.75
N LYS A 364 -14.11 -2.27 -0.51
CA LYS A 364 -13.11 -2.69 -1.50
C LYS A 364 -11.72 -2.17 -1.17
N ASP A 365 -11.62 -0.92 -0.70
CA ASP A 365 -10.34 -0.34 -0.27
C ASP A 365 -9.75 -1.07 0.94
N GLU A 366 -10.58 -1.40 1.94
CA GLU A 366 -10.19 -2.21 3.10
C GLU A 366 -9.61 -3.56 2.66
N LYS A 367 -10.29 -4.24 1.74
CA LYS A 367 -9.83 -5.51 1.18
C LYS A 367 -8.52 -5.33 0.42
N LEU A 368 -8.40 -4.28 -0.39
CA LEU A 368 -7.19 -3.98 -1.16
C LEU A 368 -5.98 -3.76 -0.24
N ILE A 369 -6.15 -2.98 0.84
CA ILE A 369 -5.08 -2.75 1.83
C ILE A 369 -4.69 -4.07 2.52
N CYS A 370 -5.67 -4.91 2.89
CA CYS A 370 -5.39 -6.25 3.42
C CYS A 370 -4.58 -7.11 2.44
N GLU A 371 -4.92 -7.06 1.14
CA GLU A 371 -4.20 -7.80 0.09
C GLU A 371 -2.75 -7.32 -0.07
N VAL A 372 -2.47 -6.03 0.06
CA VAL A 372 -1.10 -5.49 0.05
C VAL A 372 -0.31 -5.97 1.27
N CYS A 373 -0.91 -5.89 2.46
CA CYS A 373 -0.30 -6.36 3.70
C CYS A 373 -0.03 -7.88 3.69
N GLU A 374 -0.91 -8.66 3.05
CA GLU A 374 -0.70 -10.09 2.83
C GLU A 374 0.41 -10.35 1.81
N PHE A 375 0.42 -9.63 0.68
CA PHE A 375 1.48 -9.71 -0.33
C PHE A 375 2.87 -9.42 0.26
N LEU A 376 2.96 -8.44 1.17
CA LEU A 376 4.20 -8.15 1.89
C LEU A 376 4.74 -9.39 2.63
N VAL A 377 3.87 -10.09 3.36
CA VAL A 377 4.27 -11.20 4.24
C VAL A 377 4.43 -12.52 3.49
N LEU A 378 3.51 -12.83 2.56
CA LEU A 378 3.46 -14.11 1.87
C LEU A 378 4.23 -14.12 0.55
N THR A 379 4.59 -12.95 0.01
CA THR A 379 5.33 -12.86 -1.26
C THR A 379 6.62 -12.07 -1.10
N GLN A 380 6.58 -10.80 -0.71
CA GLN A 380 7.78 -9.95 -0.71
C GLN A 380 8.86 -10.41 0.26
N ILE A 381 8.50 -10.75 1.50
CA ILE A 381 9.48 -11.28 2.47
C ILE A 381 10.08 -12.61 1.96
N PRO A 382 9.30 -13.63 1.55
CA PRO A 382 9.86 -14.84 0.95
C PRO A 382 10.76 -14.59 -0.27
N THR A 383 10.38 -13.69 -1.18
CA THR A 383 11.20 -13.32 -2.34
C THR A 383 12.52 -12.69 -1.92
N PHE A 384 12.50 -11.79 -0.92
CA PHE A 384 13.74 -11.24 -0.35
C PHE A 384 14.67 -12.34 0.19
N ILE A 385 14.12 -13.35 0.87
CA ILE A 385 14.91 -14.48 1.37
C ILE A 385 15.47 -15.34 0.23
N GLN A 386 14.67 -15.58 -0.82
CA GLN A 386 15.12 -16.32 -2.01
C GLN A 386 16.26 -15.59 -2.73
N ASP A 387 16.17 -14.27 -2.85
CA ASP A 387 17.23 -13.44 -3.43
C ASP A 387 18.53 -13.51 -2.63
N CYS A 388 18.42 -13.54 -1.29
CA CYS A 388 19.58 -13.79 -0.42
C CYS A 388 20.18 -15.18 -0.63
N LEU A 389 19.35 -16.22 -0.80
CA LEU A 389 19.81 -17.58 -1.09
C LEU A 389 20.46 -17.70 -2.48
N ALA A 390 19.96 -16.95 -3.46
CA ALA A 390 20.48 -16.90 -4.81
C ALA A 390 21.73 -16.01 -4.95
N PHE A 391 22.18 -15.39 -3.86
CA PHE A 391 23.28 -14.40 -3.85
C PHE A 391 23.05 -13.21 -4.77
N THR A 392 21.80 -12.93 -5.17
CA THR A 392 21.45 -11.72 -5.93
C THR A 392 21.46 -10.50 -5.01
N VAL A 393 21.24 -10.71 -3.72
CA VAL A 393 21.29 -9.70 -2.68
C VAL A 393 22.07 -10.22 -1.48
N MET A 394 23.07 -9.45 -1.03
CA MET A 394 23.96 -9.86 0.06
C MET A 394 24.27 -8.67 0.97
N PRO A 395 23.38 -8.33 1.92
CA PRO A 395 23.63 -7.24 2.85
C PRO A 395 24.78 -7.63 3.79
N GLN A 396 25.83 -6.80 3.83
CA GLN A 396 27.07 -7.10 4.57
C GLN A 396 27.01 -6.65 6.04
N ASP A 397 26.19 -5.66 6.35
CA ASP A 397 26.01 -5.11 7.68
C ASP A 397 24.55 -4.72 7.93
N GLY A 398 24.25 -4.27 9.17
CA GLY A 398 22.90 -3.88 9.58
C GLY A 398 22.33 -2.73 8.76
N ARG A 399 23.17 -1.77 8.35
CA ARG A 399 22.75 -0.62 7.54
C ARG A 399 22.36 -1.06 6.13
N ALA A 400 23.20 -1.84 5.48
CA ALA A 400 22.94 -2.40 4.16
C ALA A 400 21.68 -3.28 4.18
N LEU A 401 21.47 -4.06 5.26
CA LEU A 401 20.23 -4.84 5.40
C LEU A 401 19.01 -3.94 5.48
N VAL A 402 19.02 -2.90 6.32
CA VAL A 402 17.90 -1.96 6.44
C VAL A 402 17.62 -1.26 5.12
N GLU A 403 18.65 -0.77 4.43
CA GLU A 403 18.53 -0.14 3.12
C GLU A 403 17.92 -1.10 2.10
N THR A 404 18.37 -2.36 2.07
CA THR A 404 17.87 -3.40 1.16
C THR A 404 16.42 -3.79 1.47
N LEU A 405 16.04 -3.91 2.74
CA LEU A 405 14.66 -4.17 3.14
C LEU A 405 13.75 -3.02 2.71
N HIS A 406 14.19 -1.78 2.95
CA HIS A 406 13.44 -0.58 2.55
C HIS A 406 13.29 -0.44 1.04
N GLN A 407 14.32 -0.78 0.25
CA GLN A 407 14.24 -0.80 -1.21
C GLN A 407 13.19 -1.80 -1.74
N ARG A 408 12.89 -2.86 -0.98
CA ARG A 408 11.79 -3.80 -1.27
C ARG A 408 10.47 -3.43 -0.59
N GLY A 409 10.39 -2.25 0.03
CA GLY A 409 9.20 -1.82 0.76
C GLY A 409 8.96 -2.56 2.09
N ILE A 410 9.92 -3.37 2.56
CA ILE A 410 9.82 -4.10 3.82
C ILE A 410 10.27 -3.17 4.96
N ASN A 411 9.34 -2.78 5.82
CA ASN A 411 9.68 -1.98 7.00
C ASN A 411 10.41 -2.83 8.06
N VAL A 412 11.38 -2.26 8.79
CA VAL A 412 12.15 -2.95 9.84
C VAL A 412 11.26 -3.52 10.96
N ARG A 413 10.00 -3.08 11.11
CA ARG A 413 9.05 -3.75 12.02
C ARG A 413 8.82 -5.24 11.68
N TYR A 414 8.97 -5.63 10.42
CA TYR A 414 8.87 -7.03 9.94
C TYR A 414 10.13 -7.86 10.17
N LEU A 415 11.13 -7.30 10.86
CA LEU A 415 12.40 -7.98 11.04
C LEU A 415 12.29 -9.31 11.78
N ASN A 416 11.39 -9.42 12.76
CA ASN A 416 11.11 -10.69 13.41
C ASN A 416 10.59 -11.74 12.41
N ARG A 417 9.72 -11.34 11.47
CA ARG A 417 9.22 -12.22 10.42
C ARG A 417 10.32 -12.66 9.45
N VAL A 418 11.23 -11.74 9.11
CA VAL A 418 12.43 -12.06 8.32
C VAL A 418 13.30 -13.08 9.06
N ILE A 419 13.52 -12.91 10.36
CA ILE A 419 14.30 -13.85 11.19
C ILE A 419 13.62 -15.22 11.26
N GLU A 420 12.31 -15.28 11.48
CA GLU A 420 11.54 -16.53 11.48
C GLU A 420 11.67 -17.27 10.15
N ALA A 421 11.61 -16.54 9.03
CA ALA A 421 11.79 -17.11 7.69
C ALA A 421 13.22 -17.61 7.42
N LEU A 422 14.22 -17.13 8.18
CA LEU A 422 15.63 -17.52 8.09
C LEU A 422 16.03 -18.66 9.03
N ALA A 423 15.22 -18.98 10.03
CA ALA A 423 15.58 -19.90 11.11
C ALA A 423 16.08 -21.27 10.62
N ASP A 424 15.47 -21.79 9.56
CA ASP A 424 15.79 -23.12 9.00
C ASP A 424 16.83 -23.06 7.86
N LYS A 425 17.49 -21.91 7.63
CA LYS A 425 18.42 -21.68 6.50
C LYS A 425 19.85 -21.43 6.97
N GLU A 426 20.61 -22.50 7.17
CA GLU A 426 22.01 -22.42 7.67
C GLU A 426 22.92 -21.56 6.78
N ASN A 427 22.72 -21.58 5.47
CA ASN A 427 23.51 -20.79 4.50
C ASN A 427 23.34 -19.27 4.69
N LEU A 428 22.29 -18.83 5.37
CA LEU A 428 22.01 -17.42 5.68
C LEU A 428 22.18 -17.11 7.16
N ALA A 429 22.89 -17.97 7.91
CA ALA A 429 23.16 -17.78 9.33
C ALA A 429 23.87 -16.45 9.62
N TYR A 430 24.67 -15.92 8.70
CA TYR A 430 25.37 -14.64 8.86
C TYR A 430 24.41 -13.44 9.05
N LEU A 431 23.16 -13.55 8.59
CA LEU A 431 22.16 -12.49 8.74
C LEU A 431 21.59 -12.41 10.16
N HIS A 432 21.55 -13.53 10.90
CA HIS A 432 20.83 -13.60 12.18
C HIS A 432 21.66 -14.14 13.36
N ARG A 433 22.83 -14.74 13.11
CA ARG A 433 23.72 -15.27 14.15
C ARG A 433 24.71 -14.18 14.60
N PRO A 434 24.94 -14.01 15.92
CA PRO A 434 26.03 -13.17 16.38
C PRO A 434 27.38 -13.77 15.95
N MET A 435 28.17 -12.97 15.24
CA MET A 435 29.53 -13.34 14.83
C MET A 435 30.42 -13.46 16.09
N PRO A 436 31.31 -14.47 16.21
CA PRO A 436 32.12 -14.68 17.43
C PRO A 436 33.26 -13.66 17.63
N SER A 437 33.36 -12.61 16.82
CA SER A 437 34.38 -11.55 16.98
C SER A 437 33.88 -10.44 17.92
N PRO A 438 34.69 -9.98 18.89
CA PRO A 438 34.35 -8.85 19.77
C PRO A 438 34.23 -7.51 19.02
N THR A 439 34.60 -7.44 17.73
CA THR A 439 34.48 -6.25 16.89
C THR A 439 33.35 -6.31 15.86
N ALA A 440 32.69 -7.47 15.68
CA ALA A 440 31.64 -7.64 14.69
C ALA A 440 30.26 -7.69 15.36
N SER A 441 29.51 -6.59 15.24
CA SER A 441 28.10 -6.57 15.64
C SER A 441 27.27 -7.46 14.71
N PRO A 442 26.29 -8.22 15.22
CA PRO A 442 25.40 -8.99 14.37
C PRO A 442 24.60 -8.04 13.46
N VAL A 443 24.30 -8.47 12.23
CA VAL A 443 23.40 -7.72 11.34
C VAL A 443 22.01 -7.57 11.99
N LEU A 444 21.58 -8.57 12.76
CA LEU A 444 20.31 -8.59 13.50
C LEU A 444 20.51 -8.97 14.97
N ARG A 445 20.09 -8.12 15.91
CA ARG A 445 20.02 -8.44 17.35
C ARG A 445 18.59 -8.39 17.88
N SER A 446 17.97 -9.57 18.03
CA SER A 446 16.77 -9.74 18.85
C SER A 446 17.19 -10.16 20.26
N ASN A 447 17.09 -9.24 21.22
CA ASN A 447 17.02 -9.63 22.63
C ASN A 447 15.55 -9.71 22.99
N ASN A 448 15.13 -10.85 23.55
CA ASN A 448 13.76 -11.14 23.97
C ASN A 448 12.98 -9.88 24.40
N HIS A 449 12.08 -9.46 23.51
CA HIS A 449 11.10 -8.36 23.66
C HIS A 449 11.61 -6.92 23.56
N LYS A 450 12.90 -6.68 23.25
CA LYS A 450 13.42 -5.37 22.82
C LYS A 450 14.50 -5.56 21.74
N LEU A 451 14.14 -5.30 20.49
CA LEU A 451 15.10 -5.18 19.39
C LEU A 451 15.87 -3.86 19.55
N THR A 452 17.18 -3.94 19.68
CA THR A 452 18.10 -2.81 19.57
C THR A 452 18.89 -3.00 18.29
N LEU A 453 18.58 -2.21 17.25
CA LEU A 453 19.50 -2.06 16.12
C LEU A 453 20.72 -1.32 16.64
N PHE A 454 21.90 -1.94 16.57
CA PHE A 454 23.16 -1.21 16.72
C PHE A 454 23.43 -0.56 15.36
N ILE A 455 23.08 0.72 15.24
CA ILE A 455 23.53 1.61 14.15
C ILE A 455 24.85 2.24 14.57
#